data_AF-A0A933HQ93-F1
#
_entry.id   AF-A0A933HQ93-F1
#
_cell.length_a   1.000
_cell.length_b   1.000
_cell.length_c   1.000
_cell.angle_alpha   90.00
_cell.angle_beta   90.00
_cell.angle_gamma   90.00
#
_symmetry.space_group_name_H-M   'P 1'
#
loop_
_entity.id
_entity.type
_entity.pdbx_description
1 polymer ?
#
loop_
_entity_poly.entity_id
_entity_poly.type
_entity_poly.pdbx_seq_one_letter_code
_entity_poly.pdbx_strand_id
1 'polypeptide(L)'
;MILRFDLHLQEPKELFVFDPQKYDPFDEKALGEPGLDYLVARVIGFWLRAPQVRTRVFLPSEQMTPNVQDRLHRAMINWCDDLLVENRRERIEFFINNSIFFGIAFIVLAVVVWAQSVLALPIPIGDPELRDALNYGLDVVLWVAFWTPLSAFLLEWFPLYRR
;
A
#
# COMPACT_ATOMS: atom_id res chain seq x y z
N MET A 1 -3.94 23.82 -3.40
CA MET A 1 -2.84 24.13 -2.46
C MET A 1 -1.54 23.80 -3.15
N ILE A 2 -0.55 24.70 -3.11
CA ILE A 2 0.78 24.46 -3.70
C ILE A 2 1.75 24.19 -2.56
N LEU A 3 2.32 22.98 -2.53
CA LEU A 3 3.39 22.61 -1.61
C LEU A 3 4.74 23.00 -2.22
N ARG A 4 5.59 23.64 -1.43
CA ARG A 4 6.92 24.07 -1.85
C ARG A 4 7.97 23.35 -1.03
N PHE A 5 8.96 22.77 -1.71
CA PHE A 5 10.06 22.07 -1.08
C PHE A 5 11.38 22.60 -1.61
N ASP A 6 12.33 22.80 -0.70
CA ASP A 6 13.70 23.18 -1.03
C ASP A 6 14.60 21.99 -0.70
N LEU A 7 15.17 21.36 -1.73
CA LEU A 7 16.08 20.23 -1.61
C LEU A 7 17.50 20.69 -1.85
N HIS A 8 18.42 20.33 -0.96
CA HIS A 8 19.85 20.55 -1.13
C HIS A 8 20.48 19.19 -1.43
N LEU A 9 21.04 19.05 -2.63
CA LEU A 9 21.68 17.82 -3.09
C LEU A 9 23.14 18.13 -3.36
N GLN A 10 24.05 17.22 -3.02
CA GLN A 10 25.45 17.32 -3.40
C GLN A 10 25.64 16.86 -4.86
N GLU A 11 24.87 15.86 -5.28
CA GLU A 11 24.88 15.36 -6.66
C GLU A 11 23.47 15.26 -7.27
N PRO A 12 23.29 15.46 -8.59
CA PRO A 12 22.00 15.28 -9.26
C PRO A 12 21.41 13.87 -9.10
N LYS A 13 22.26 12.86 -8.89
CA LYS A 13 21.84 11.46 -8.73
C LYS A 13 21.15 11.22 -7.38
N GLU A 14 21.46 12.01 -6.35
CA GLU A 14 20.86 11.90 -5.01
C GLU A 14 19.35 12.17 -5.01
N LEU A 15 18.84 12.81 -6.06
CA LEU A 15 17.40 12.95 -6.25
C LEU A 15 16.70 11.60 -6.39
N PHE A 16 17.39 10.59 -6.94
CA PHE A 16 16.83 9.27 -7.27
C PHE A 16 17.43 8.14 -6.42
N VAL A 17 18.70 8.25 -6.04
CA VAL A 17 19.43 7.18 -5.36
C VAL A 17 20.22 7.77 -4.20
N PHE A 18 19.99 7.25 -3.00
CA PHE A 18 20.77 7.59 -1.83
C PHE A 18 22.14 6.90 -1.87
N ASP A 19 23.22 7.66 -1.67
CA ASP A 19 24.58 7.14 -1.54
C ASP A 19 25.03 7.20 -0.07
N PRO A 20 25.10 6.06 0.64
CA PRO A 20 25.52 6.02 2.04
C PRO A 20 26.97 6.46 2.26
N GLN A 21 27.82 6.39 1.24
CA GLN A 21 29.26 6.70 1.38
C GLN A 21 29.53 8.21 1.39
N LYS A 22 28.64 9.00 0.79
CA LYS A 22 28.72 10.46 0.74
C LYS A 22 27.81 11.15 1.75
N TYR A 23 27.02 10.38 2.48
CA TYR A 23 26.11 10.90 3.48
C TYR A 23 26.87 11.42 4.71
N ASP A 24 26.68 12.70 5.00
CA ASP A 24 27.16 13.33 6.22
C ASP A 24 25.99 13.53 7.20
N PRO A 25 25.91 12.75 8.31
CA PRO A 25 24.86 12.91 9.31
C PRO A 25 24.96 14.21 10.11
N PHE A 26 26.08 14.94 10.02
CA PHE A 26 26.26 16.23 10.68
C PHE A 26 25.84 17.42 9.80
N ASP A 27 25.58 17.20 8.51
CA ASP A 27 24.98 18.22 7.64
C ASP A 27 23.47 18.30 7.91
N GLU A 28 23.02 19.42 8.49
CA GLU A 28 21.61 19.70 8.78
C GLU A 28 20.70 19.63 7.53
N LYS A 29 21.28 19.76 6.33
CA LYS A 29 20.55 19.76 5.06
C LYS A 29 20.62 18.43 4.32
N ALA A 30 21.37 17.45 4.82
CA ALA A 30 21.42 16.13 4.23
C ALA A 30 20.07 15.43 4.41
N LEU A 31 19.51 14.91 3.32
CA LEU A 31 18.17 14.31 3.31
C LEU A 31 18.13 12.93 3.98
N GLY A 32 19.26 12.20 4.01
CA GLY A 32 19.34 10.84 4.56
C GLY A 32 18.55 9.77 3.78
N GLU A 33 17.88 10.16 2.70
CA GLU A 33 17.06 9.34 1.82
C GLU A 33 17.06 9.95 0.39
N PRO A 34 16.60 9.22 -0.64
CA PRO A 34 16.47 9.77 -1.98
C PRO A 34 15.56 11.00 -2.01
N GLY A 35 15.93 12.05 -2.75
CA GLY A 35 15.19 13.31 -2.73
C GLY A 35 13.73 13.20 -3.20
N LEU A 36 13.43 12.31 -4.14
CA LEU A 36 12.04 12.05 -4.56
C LEU A 36 11.24 11.29 -3.51
N ASP A 37 11.84 10.30 -2.85
CA ASP A 37 11.18 9.56 -1.76
C ASP A 37 10.87 10.50 -0.58
N TYR A 38 11.80 11.40 -0.26
CA TYR A 38 11.59 12.47 0.71
C TYR A 38 10.34 13.28 0.37
N LEU A 39 10.21 13.74 -0.89
CA LEU A 39 9.06 14.53 -1.34
C LEU A 39 7.76 13.73 -1.28
N VAL A 40 7.79 12.52 -1.83
CA VAL A 40 6.64 11.63 -1.88
C VAL A 40 6.13 11.33 -0.47
N ALA A 41 7.02 11.03 0.48
CA ALA A 41 6.65 10.79 1.87
C ALA A 41 5.95 11.99 2.54
N ARG A 42 6.35 13.24 2.22
CA ARG A 42 5.68 14.45 2.76
C ARG A 42 4.38 14.80 2.03
N VAL A 43 4.23 14.37 0.78
CA VAL A 43 3.04 14.66 -0.03
C VAL A 43 1.96 13.60 0.18
N ILE A 44 2.34 12.35 0.47
CA ILE A 44 1.41 11.25 0.77
C ILE A 44 0.57 11.62 2.00
N GLY A 45 -0.72 11.86 1.78
CA GLY A 45 -1.68 12.25 2.80
C GLY A 45 -3.11 12.16 2.30
N PHE A 46 -4.08 12.40 3.19
CA PHE A 46 -5.49 12.39 2.81
C PHE A 46 -5.86 13.69 2.10
N TRP A 47 -5.74 13.70 0.77
CA TRP A 47 -6.12 14.83 -0.06
C TRP A 47 -7.28 14.46 -0.97
N LEU A 48 -8.37 15.24 -0.94
CA LEU A 48 -9.49 15.09 -1.88
C LEU A 48 -9.09 15.35 -3.35
N ARG A 49 -7.99 16.09 -3.56
CA ARG A 49 -7.37 16.35 -4.87
C ARG A 49 -5.86 16.37 -4.70
N ALA A 50 -5.15 15.83 -5.69
CA ALA A 50 -3.69 15.86 -5.71
C ALA A 50 -3.16 17.30 -5.54
N PRO A 51 -2.32 17.58 -4.54
CA PRO A 51 -1.73 18.90 -4.35
C PRO A 51 -0.74 19.19 -5.49
N GLN A 52 -0.62 20.45 -5.88
CA GLN A 52 0.45 20.86 -6.80
C GLN A 52 1.74 20.98 -6.00
N VAL A 53 2.79 20.29 -6.45
CA VAL A 53 4.10 20.29 -5.79
C VAL A 53 5.08 21.08 -6.64
N ARG A 54 5.82 21.99 -6.01
CA ARG A 54 6.90 22.74 -6.65
C ARG A 54 8.17 22.58 -5.82
N THR A 55 9.18 21.99 -6.42
CA THR A 55 10.47 21.75 -5.75
C THR A 55 11.55 22.63 -6.35
N ARG A 56 12.38 23.22 -5.49
CA ARG A 56 13.63 23.86 -5.89
C ARG A 56 14.79 22.96 -5.45
N VAL A 57 15.64 22.60 -6.39
CA VAL A 57 16.81 21.77 -6.15
C VAL A 57 18.05 22.64 -6.19
N PHE A 58 18.79 22.69 -5.08
CA PHE A 58 20.07 23.36 -4.97
C PHE A 58 21.19 22.34 -5.18
N LEU A 59 22.13 22.67 -6.06
CA LEU A 59 23.28 21.85 -6.42
C LEU A 59 24.57 22.69 -6.30
N PRO A 60 25.71 22.08 -5.94
CA PRO A 60 27.01 22.73 -6.00
C PRO A 60 27.32 23.21 -7.43
N SER A 61 28.01 24.34 -7.54
CA SER A 61 28.39 24.93 -8.83
C SER A 61 29.22 24.00 -9.72
N GLU A 62 30.01 23.11 -9.10
CA GLU A 62 30.83 22.11 -9.80
C GLU A 62 29.99 21.08 -10.56
N GLN A 63 28.77 20.81 -10.08
CA GLN A 63 27.86 19.83 -10.68
C GLN A 63 26.92 20.47 -11.72
N MET A 64 26.89 21.80 -11.83
CA MET A 64 26.06 22.53 -12.78
C MET A 64 26.63 22.48 -14.19
N THR A 65 26.46 21.36 -14.89
CA THR A 65 26.77 21.25 -16.32
C THR A 65 25.66 21.86 -17.20
N PRO A 66 25.99 22.42 -18.38
CA PRO A 66 24.95 22.83 -19.33
C PRO A 66 24.15 21.58 -19.72
N ASN A 67 22.83 21.59 -19.53
CA ASN A 67 21.90 20.45 -19.68
C ASN A 67 21.63 19.60 -18.41
N VAL A 68 22.08 19.99 -17.21
CA VAL A 68 21.67 19.28 -15.97
C VAL A 68 20.16 19.32 -15.77
N GLN A 69 19.54 20.47 -16.03
CA GLN A 69 18.11 20.66 -15.83
C GLN A 69 17.27 19.72 -16.71
N ASP A 70 17.51 19.66 -18.03
CA ASP A 70 16.70 18.81 -18.90
C ASP A 70 17.01 17.32 -18.69
N ARG A 71 18.22 16.98 -18.25
CA ARG A 71 18.55 15.62 -17.84
C ARG A 71 17.81 15.21 -16.58
N LEU A 72 17.79 16.05 -15.55
CA LEU A 72 17.05 15.80 -14.31
C LEU A 72 15.55 15.70 -14.58
N HIS A 73 15.01 16.59 -15.41
CA HIS A 73 13.60 16.57 -15.77
C HIS A 73 13.22 15.28 -16.51
N ARG A 74 14.04 14.84 -17.49
CA ARG A 74 13.81 13.56 -18.18
C ARG A 74 13.94 12.36 -17.25
N ALA A 75 14.94 12.34 -16.38
CA ALA A 75 15.11 11.26 -15.40
C ALA A 75 13.92 11.19 -14.44
N MET A 76 13.36 12.33 -14.03
CA MET A 76 12.16 12.40 -13.20
C MET A 76 10.93 11.85 -13.90
N ILE A 77 10.73 12.16 -15.19
CA ILE A 77 9.63 11.58 -15.98
C ILE A 77 9.78 10.05 -16.05
N ASN A 78 10.98 9.57 -16.39
CA ASN A 78 11.23 8.12 -16.49
C ASN A 78 11.01 7.42 -15.14
N TRP A 79 11.49 8.01 -14.04
CA TRP A 79 11.28 7.46 -12.69
C TRP A 79 9.79 7.41 -12.33
N CYS A 80 9.01 8.44 -12.66
CA CYS A 80 7.56 8.44 -12.46
C CYS A 80 6.87 7.37 -13.32
N ASP A 81 7.30 7.19 -14.57
CA ASP A 81 6.74 6.17 -15.46
C ASP A 81 7.04 4.76 -14.94
N ASP A 82 8.26 4.50 -14.49
CA ASP A 82 8.66 3.22 -13.88
C ASP A 82 7.81 2.93 -12.62
N LEU A 83 7.62 3.92 -11.75
CA LEU A 83 6.76 3.78 -10.58
C LEU A 83 5.30 3.53 -10.93
N LEU A 84 4.76 4.15 -11.99
CA LEU A 84 3.39 3.91 -12.43
C LEU A 84 3.21 2.48 -12.94
N VAL A 85 4.22 1.92 -13.60
CA VAL A 85 4.23 0.52 -14.04
C VAL A 85 4.30 -0.42 -12.85
N GLU A 86 5.18 -0.17 -11.89
CA GLU A 86 5.31 -0.96 -10.66
C GLU A 86 4.02 -0.95 -9.85
N ASN A 87 3.46 0.24 -9.58
CA ASN A 87 2.18 0.41 -8.88
C ASN A 87 1.04 -0.34 -9.59
N ARG A 88 1.00 -0.30 -10.94
CA ARG A 88 -0.03 -1.04 -11.69
C ARG A 88 0.11 -2.55 -11.49
N ARG A 89 1.34 -3.06 -11.50
CA ARG A 89 1.62 -4.48 -11.29
C ARG A 89 1.26 -4.92 -9.87
N GLU A 90 1.69 -4.17 -8.85
CA GLU A 90 1.35 -4.45 -7.46
C GLU A 90 -0.16 -4.42 -7.22
N ARG A 91 -0.88 -3.47 -7.81
CA ARG A 91 -2.35 -3.41 -7.74
C ARG A 91 -3.02 -4.63 -8.34
N ILE A 92 -2.51 -5.13 -9.48
CA ILE A 92 -3.07 -6.33 -10.13
C ILE A 92 -2.77 -7.57 -9.28
N GLU A 93 -1.53 -7.74 -8.82
CA GLU A 93 -1.15 -8.87 -7.96
C GLU A 93 -1.94 -8.87 -6.66
N PHE A 94 -2.11 -7.70 -6.02
CA PHE A 94 -2.96 -7.56 -4.85
C PHE A 94 -4.41 -7.92 -5.15
N PHE A 95 -4.99 -7.41 -6.25
CA PHE A 95 -6.38 -7.67 -6.59
C PHE A 95 -6.62 -9.15 -6.84
N ILE A 96 -5.72 -9.84 -7.54
CA ILE A 96 -5.80 -11.27 -7.79
C ILE A 96 -5.73 -12.05 -6.47
N ASN A 97 -4.73 -11.75 -5.64
CA ASN A 97 -4.52 -12.45 -4.38
C ASN A 97 -5.70 -12.25 -3.42
N ASN A 98 -6.16 -11.01 -3.25
CA ASN A 98 -7.31 -10.71 -2.40
C ASN A 98 -8.63 -11.24 -2.95
N SER A 99 -8.80 -11.32 -4.28
CA SER A 99 -9.99 -11.94 -4.86
C SER A 99 -10.07 -13.44 -4.53
N ILE A 100 -8.93 -14.13 -4.51
CA ILE A 100 -8.86 -15.55 -4.11
C ILE A 100 -9.21 -15.69 -2.63
N PHE A 101 -8.60 -14.89 -1.74
CA PHE A 101 -8.93 -14.92 -0.32
C PHE A 101 -10.40 -14.60 -0.05
N PHE A 102 -10.95 -13.61 -0.76
CA PHE A 102 -12.37 -13.28 -0.69
C PHE A 102 -13.26 -14.43 -1.17
N GLY A 103 -12.89 -15.08 -2.28
CA GLY A 103 -13.60 -16.26 -2.79
C GLY A 103 -13.59 -17.43 -1.80
N ILE A 104 -12.45 -17.72 -1.18
CA ILE A 104 -12.33 -18.76 -0.15
C ILE A 104 -13.19 -18.40 1.07
N ALA A 105 -13.11 -17.17 1.55
CA ALA A 105 -13.93 -16.69 2.67
C ALA A 105 -15.43 -16.82 2.37
N PHE A 106 -15.85 -16.47 1.15
CA PHE A 106 -17.24 -16.62 0.72
C PHE A 106 -17.69 -18.08 0.64
N ILE A 107 -16.83 -18.99 0.16
CA ILE A 107 -17.13 -20.43 0.14
C ILE A 107 -17.29 -20.96 1.57
N VAL A 108 -16.38 -20.61 2.49
CA VAL A 108 -16.47 -21.01 3.90
C VAL A 108 -17.76 -20.51 4.53
N LEU A 109 -18.12 -19.24 4.30
CA LEU A 109 -19.38 -18.66 4.75
C LEU A 109 -20.58 -19.43 4.20
N ALA A 110 -20.60 -19.73 2.90
CA ALA A 110 -21.68 -20.47 2.26
C ALA A 110 -21.83 -21.90 2.82
N VAL A 111 -20.71 -22.59 3.06
CA VAL A 111 -20.71 -23.94 3.64
C VAL A 111 -21.24 -23.93 5.07
N VAL A 112 -20.83 -22.94 5.89
CA VAL A 112 -21.31 -22.83 7.28
C VAL A 112 -22.80 -22.51 7.32
N VAL A 113 -23.27 -21.54 6.54
CA VAL A 113 -24.71 -21.21 6.46
C VAL A 113 -25.53 -22.41 5.96
N TRP A 114 -25.01 -23.13 4.96
CA TRP A 114 -25.66 -24.35 4.47
C TRP A 114 -25.72 -25.43 5.57
N ALA A 115 -24.62 -25.69 6.27
CA ALA A 115 -24.57 -26.65 7.37
C ALA A 115 -25.56 -26.31 8.49
N GLN A 116 -25.66 -25.03 8.87
CA GLN A 116 -26.64 -24.56 9.85
C GLN A 116 -28.08 -24.78 9.36
N SER A 117 -28.36 -24.48 8.07
CA SER A 117 -29.69 -24.72 7.51
C SER A 117 -30.09 -26.20 7.51
N VAL A 118 -29.14 -27.11 7.30
CA VAL A 118 -29.38 -28.55 7.34
C VAL A 118 -29.61 -29.04 8.77
N LEU A 119 -28.84 -28.52 9.73
CA LEU A 119 -28.99 -28.83 11.16
C LEU A 119 -30.30 -28.31 11.75
N ALA A 120 -30.83 -27.20 11.20
CA ALA A 120 -32.12 -26.64 11.59
C ALA A 120 -33.33 -27.41 11.06
N LEU A 121 -33.16 -28.34 10.10
CA LEU A 121 -34.26 -29.17 9.61
C LEU A 121 -34.69 -30.16 10.70
N PRO A 122 -36.01 -30.41 10.86
CA PRO A 122 -36.54 -31.39 11.81
C PRO A 122 -36.33 -32.81 11.27
N ILE A 123 -35.08 -33.24 11.19
CA ILE A 123 -34.70 -34.59 10.78
C ILE A 123 -34.74 -35.47 12.05
N PRO A 124 -35.26 -36.71 12.01
CA PRO A 124 -35.36 -37.57 13.20
C PRO A 124 -34.04 -38.24 13.64
N ILE A 125 -32.89 -37.86 13.06
CA ILE A 125 -31.61 -38.53 13.24
C ILE A 125 -30.67 -37.69 14.12
N GLY A 126 -30.57 -37.99 15.42
CA GLY A 126 -29.55 -37.44 16.34
C GLY A 126 -30.11 -36.74 17.58
N ASP A 127 -29.34 -36.77 18.66
CA ASP A 127 -29.70 -36.14 19.94
C ASP A 127 -29.85 -34.61 19.80
N PRO A 128 -30.92 -34.01 20.36
CA PRO A 128 -31.16 -32.57 20.32
C PRO A 128 -30.01 -31.75 20.92
N GLU A 129 -29.45 -32.21 22.04
CA GLU A 129 -28.36 -31.51 22.74
C GLU A 129 -27.07 -31.47 21.90
N LEU A 130 -26.78 -32.54 21.15
CA LEU A 130 -25.62 -32.59 20.26
C LEU A 130 -25.78 -31.61 19.09
N ARG A 131 -27.01 -31.44 18.57
CA ARG A 131 -27.30 -30.48 17.51
C ARG A 131 -27.13 -29.04 17.97
N ASP A 132 -27.64 -28.70 19.15
CA ASP A 132 -27.48 -27.37 19.71
C ASP A 132 -26.01 -27.03 19.96
N ALA A 133 -25.23 -27.99 20.49
CA ALA A 133 -23.79 -27.83 20.67
C ALA A 133 -23.04 -27.63 19.33
N LEU A 134 -23.39 -28.39 18.29
CA LEU A 134 -22.80 -28.23 16.95
C LEU A 134 -23.18 -26.90 16.30
N ASN A 135 -24.42 -26.44 16.48
CA ASN A 135 -24.87 -25.17 15.93
C ASN A 135 -24.15 -23.99 16.59
N TYR A 136 -24.01 -24.01 17.93
CA TYR A 136 -23.18 -23.04 18.66
C TYR A 136 -21.72 -23.08 18.22
N GLY A 137 -21.16 -24.27 18.00
CA GLY A 137 -19.80 -24.42 17.48
C GLY A 137 -19.63 -23.81 16.09
N LEU A 138 -20.60 -24.00 15.21
CA LEU A 138 -20.62 -23.40 13.86
C LEU A 138 -20.72 -21.87 13.91
N ASP A 139 -21.50 -21.30 14.83
CA ASP A 139 -21.56 -19.85 15.03
C ASP A 139 -20.21 -19.26 15.46
N VAL A 140 -19.49 -19.94 16.37
CA VAL A 140 -18.14 -19.51 16.78
C VAL A 140 -17.17 -19.61 15.60
N VAL A 141 -17.22 -20.70 14.83
CA VAL A 141 -16.38 -20.87 13.63
C VAL A 141 -16.70 -19.80 12.60
N LEU A 142 -17.98 -19.48 12.38
CA LEU A 142 -18.42 -18.42 11.48
C LEU A 142 -17.84 -17.07 11.90
N TRP A 143 -17.94 -16.74 13.19
CA TRP A 143 -17.42 -15.48 13.72
C TRP A 143 -15.90 -15.36 13.55
N VAL A 144 -15.16 -16.43 13.84
CA VAL A 144 -13.70 -16.47 13.67
C VAL A 144 -13.32 -16.41 12.18
N ALA A 145 -14.01 -17.17 11.34
CA ALA A 145 -13.78 -17.19 9.89
C ALA A 145 -14.14 -15.86 9.23
N PHE A 146 -15.08 -15.09 9.80
CA PHE A 146 -15.47 -13.77 9.31
C PHE A 146 -14.45 -12.68 9.65
N TRP A 147 -13.70 -12.82 10.76
CA TRP A 147 -12.76 -11.79 11.19
C TRP A 147 -11.59 -11.61 10.22
N THR A 148 -11.01 -12.70 9.71
CA THR A 148 -9.88 -12.66 8.77
C THR A 148 -10.18 -11.85 7.49
N PRO A 149 -11.22 -12.17 6.70
CA PRO A 149 -11.56 -11.40 5.50
C PRO A 149 -11.98 -9.97 5.84
N LEU A 150 -12.65 -9.74 6.98
CA LEU A 150 -13.01 -8.39 7.43
C LEU A 150 -11.76 -7.54 7.73
N SER A 151 -10.77 -8.12 8.41
CA SER A 151 -9.50 -7.44 8.70
C SER A 151 -8.70 -7.16 7.43
N ALA A 152 -8.65 -8.12 6.50
CA ALA A 152 -7.99 -7.93 5.21
C ALA A 152 -8.66 -6.80 4.42
N PHE A 153 -9.99 -6.79 4.37
CA PHE A 153 -10.73 -5.75 3.65
C PHE A 153 -10.65 -4.37 4.32
N LEU A 154 -10.67 -4.28 5.64
CA LEU A 154 -10.62 -2.98 6.34
C LEU A 154 -9.22 -2.40 6.45
N LEU A 155 -8.20 -3.24 6.68
CA LEU A 155 -6.83 -2.79 6.98
C LEU A 155 -5.90 -2.88 5.78
N GLU A 156 -6.02 -3.92 4.95
CA GLU A 156 -5.13 -4.14 3.79
C GLU A 156 -5.63 -3.46 2.50
N TRP A 157 -6.92 -3.09 2.42
CA TRP A 157 -7.42 -2.26 1.31
C TRP A 157 -6.89 -0.82 1.36
N PHE A 158 -6.65 -0.29 2.56
CA PHE A 158 -6.23 1.09 2.79
C PHE A 158 -4.84 1.46 2.20
N PRO A 159 -3.80 0.61 2.24
CA PRO A 159 -2.49 0.94 1.66
C PRO A 159 -2.46 1.06 0.13
N LEU A 160 -3.38 0.44 -0.63
CA LEU A 160 -3.40 0.58 -2.11
C LEU A 160 -3.90 1.93 -2.60
N TYR A 161 -4.63 2.66 -1.75
CA TYR A 161 -4.98 4.04 -2.05
C TYR A 161 -3.80 4.99 -1.75
N ARG A 162 -2.79 4.52 -1.02
CA ARG A 162 -1.70 5.33 -0.48
C ARG A 162 -0.43 5.33 -1.34
N ARG A 163 -0.29 4.40 -2.29
CA ARG A 163 0.85 4.33 -3.24
C ARG A 163 0.41 4.47 -4.70
#